data_AF-A0A7L1SC53-F1
#
_entry.id   AF-A0A7L1SC53-F1
#
_cell.length_a   1.000
_cell.length_b   1.000
_cell.length_c   1.000
_cell.angle_alpha   90.00
_cell.angle_beta   90.00
_cell.angle_gamma   90.00
#
_symmetry.space_group_name_H-M   'P 1'
#
loop_
_entity.id
_entity.type
_entity.pdbx_description
1 polymer ?
#
loop_
_entity_poly.entity_id
_entity_poly.type
_entity_poly.pdbx_seq_one_letter_code
_entity_poly.pdbx_strand_id
1 'polypeptide(L)'
;GFRVCSQLLIHQETHSEERPYGCPDCGEGFKHSSSLTIHRRIHTGERPYMCEECGKAFRQRGSLTIHQRIHTGERPYECSECGKGFRVSTDLLLHQ
;
A
#
# COMPACT_ATOMS: atom_id res chain seq x y z
N GLY A 1 -5.93 30.06 -22.05
CA GLY A 1 -4.69 29.49 -21.48
C GLY A 1 -5.08 28.34 -20.59
N PHE A 2 -4.83 27.10 -21.02
CA PHE A 2 -5.19 25.92 -20.25
C PHE A 2 -4.21 25.73 -19.09
N ARG A 3 -4.72 25.79 -17.85
CA ARG A 3 -3.98 25.30 -16.68
C ARG A 3 -4.03 23.79 -16.71
N VAL A 4 -2.94 23.16 -17.15
CA VAL A 4 -2.70 21.76 -16.84
C VAL A 4 -2.14 21.74 -15.41
N CYS A 5 -2.94 21.24 -14.46
CA CYS A 5 -2.45 20.96 -13.11
C CYS A 5 -1.51 19.75 -13.17
N SER A 6 -0.44 19.76 -12.37
CA SER A 6 0.48 18.62 -12.21
C SER A 6 -0.24 17.29 -11.94
N GLN A 7 -1.38 17.35 -11.25
CA GLN A 7 -2.26 16.21 -11.01
C GLN A 7 -2.82 15.57 -12.27
N LEU A 8 -3.10 16.33 -13.33
CA LEU A 8 -3.63 15.79 -14.59
C LEU A 8 -2.52 15.10 -15.41
N LEU A 9 -1.29 15.63 -15.40
CA LEU A 9 -0.15 14.96 -16.03
C LEU A 9 0.19 13.65 -15.31
N ILE A 10 0.21 13.66 -13.97
CA ILE A 10 0.41 12.44 -13.17
C ILE A 10 -0.75 11.44 -13.39
N HIS A 11 -2.00 11.91 -13.52
CA HIS A 11 -3.12 11.05 -13.88
C HIS A 11 -2.96 10.44 -15.28
N GLN A 12 -2.47 11.20 -16.26
CA GLN A 12 -2.22 10.70 -17.61
C GLN A 12 -1.12 9.63 -17.66
N GLU A 13 -0.09 9.72 -16.80
CA GLU A 13 0.91 8.65 -16.64
C GLU A 13 0.32 7.33 -16.14
N THR A 14 -0.83 7.36 -15.45
CA THR A 14 -1.49 6.12 -15.00
C THR A 14 -2.09 5.29 -16.15
N HIS A 15 -2.41 5.93 -17.28
CA HIS A 15 -2.90 5.29 -18.50
C HIS A 15 -1.77 4.73 -19.39
N SER A 16 -0.52 5.12 -19.13
CA SER A 16 0.65 4.57 -19.83
C SER A 16 1.10 3.25 -19.19
N GLU A 17 1.47 2.27 -20.01
CA GLU A 17 2.10 1.02 -19.56
C GLU A 17 3.59 1.18 -19.22
N GLU A 18 4.16 2.36 -19.45
CA GLU A 18 5.58 2.63 -19.21
C GLU A 18 5.92 2.50 -17.73
N ARG A 19 6.99 1.74 -17.47
CA ARG A 19 7.56 1.50 -16.13
C ARG A 19 9.02 1.95 -16.14
N PRO A 20 9.28 3.27 -16.15
CA PRO A 20 10.63 3.79 -16.35
C PRO A 20 11.59 3.49 -15.19
N TYR A 21 11.07 3.08 -14.02
CA TYR A 21 11.87 2.81 -12.83
C TYR A 21 12.06 1.30 -12.62
N GLY A 22 13.19 0.74 -13.06
CA GLY A 22 13.54 -0.66 -12.86
C GLY A 22 14.28 -0.91 -11.54
N CYS A 23 13.97 -2.01 -10.86
CA CYS A 23 14.74 -2.48 -9.73
C CYS A 23 16.04 -3.15 -10.20
N PRO A 24 17.23 -2.70 -9.75
CA PRO A 24 18.50 -3.32 -10.16
C PRO A 24 18.70 -4.72 -9.57
N ASP A 25 18.03 -5.05 -8.47
CA ASP A 25 18.20 -6.31 -7.75
C ASP A 25 17.37 -7.46 -8.35
N CYS A 26 16.23 -7.16 -9.00
CA CYS A 26 15.31 -8.18 -9.53
C CYS A 26 14.70 -7.87 -10.91
N GLY A 27 14.97 -6.70 -11.48
CA GLY A 27 14.45 -6.29 -12.79
C GLY A 27 12.99 -5.82 -12.80
N GLU A 28 12.29 -5.83 -11.65
CA GLU A 28 10.89 -5.41 -11.59
C GLU A 28 10.72 -3.92 -11.90
N GLY A 29 9.81 -3.59 -12.82
CA GLY A 29 9.55 -2.22 -13.26
C GLY A 29 8.38 -1.55 -12.52
N PHE A 30 8.54 -0.27 -12.19
CA PHE A 30 7.57 0.57 -11.50
C PHE A 30 7.25 1.84 -12.29
N LYS A 31 6.00 2.31 -12.17
CA LYS A 31 5.55 3.59 -12.76
C LYS A 31 6.09 4.83 -12.03
N HIS A 32 6.36 4.72 -10.73
CA HIS A 32 6.85 5.81 -9.91
C HIS A 32 8.13 5.42 -9.14
N SER A 33 9.05 6.37 -8.98
CA SER A 33 10.31 6.19 -8.24
C SER A 33 10.08 5.90 -6.75
N SER A 34 9.02 6.46 -6.16
CA SER A 34 8.60 6.19 -4.79
C SER A 34 8.22 4.72 -4.59
N SER A 35 7.50 4.13 -5.56
CA SER A 35 7.14 2.71 -5.55
C SER A 35 8.38 1.82 -5.62
N LEU A 36 9.34 2.13 -6.49
CA LEU A 36 10.63 1.43 -6.54
C LEU A 36 11.37 1.55 -5.20
N THR A 37 11.41 2.74 -4.60
CA THR A 37 12.09 2.98 -3.31
C THR A 37 11.48 2.12 -2.20
N ILE A 38 10.15 2.05 -2.12
CA ILE A 38 9.45 1.19 -1.16
C ILE A 38 9.71 -0.29 -1.45
N HIS A 39 9.67 -0.70 -2.73
CA HIS A 39 9.94 -2.06 -3.14
C HIS A 39 11.34 -2.52 -2.72
N ARG A 40 12.38 -1.68 -2.86
CA ARG A 40 13.76 -2.02 -2.48
C ARG A 40 13.92 -2.39 -1.00
N ARG A 41 13.00 -1.98 -0.11
CA ARG A 41 12.95 -2.44 1.29
C ARG A 41 12.75 -3.95 1.43
N ILE A 42 12.28 -4.63 0.38
CA ILE A 42 12.18 -6.09 0.34
C ILE A 42 13.58 -6.71 0.28
N HIS A 43 14.46 -6.15 -0.54
CA HIS A 43 15.85 -6.61 -0.70
C HIS A 43 16.73 -6.24 0.49
N THR A 44 16.61 -5.02 1.01
CA THR A 44 17.43 -4.57 2.15
C THR A 44 16.94 -5.12 3.50
N GLY A 45 15.69 -5.60 3.55
CA GLY A 45 15.04 -5.99 4.80
C GLY A 45 14.61 -4.80 5.69
N GLU A 46 14.76 -3.56 5.23
CA GLU A 46 14.44 -2.36 5.99
C GLU A 46 12.95 -2.33 6.38
N ARG A 47 12.67 -2.13 7.67
CA ARG A 47 11.32 -2.06 8.22
C ARG A 47 11.18 -0.83 9.12
N PRO A 48 11.04 0.37 8.53
CA PRO A 48 11.13 1.61 9.29
C PRO A 48 9.91 1.88 10.18
N TYR A 49 8.82 1.13 10.02
CA TYR A 49 7.57 1.37 10.76
C TYR A 49 7.39 0.31 11.85
N MET A 50 7.68 0.67 13.10
CA MET A 50 7.56 -0.22 14.25
C MET A 50 6.21 -0.03 14.95
N CYS A 51 5.59 -1.14 15.36
CA CYS A 51 4.46 -1.12 16.29
C CYS A 51 4.99 -0.95 17.71
N GLU A 52 4.60 0.13 18.38
CA GLU A 52 5.06 0.43 19.74
C GLU A 52 4.49 -0.53 20.78
N GLU A 53 3.34 -1.14 20.52
CA GLU A 53 2.68 -2.06 21.47
C GLU A 53 3.33 -3.46 21.49
N CYS A 54 3.87 -3.94 20.36
CA CYS A 54 4.39 -5.31 20.26
C CYS A 54 5.79 -5.41 19.62
N GLY A 55 6.42 -4.29 19.28
CA GLY A 55 7.75 -4.23 18.66
C GLY A 55 7.81 -4.70 17.20
N LYS A 56 6.70 -5.18 16.62
CA LYS A 56 6.69 -5.72 15.26
C LYS A 56 6.90 -4.60 14.23
N ALA A 57 7.86 -4.79 13.32
CA ALA A 57 8.21 -3.81 12.30
C ALA A 57 7.72 -4.17 10.88
N PHE A 58 7.38 -3.14 10.10
CA PHE A 58 6.79 -3.22 8.76
C PHE A 58 7.56 -2.35 7.75
N ARG A 59 7.51 -2.75 6.47
CA ARG A 59 8.14 -2.01 5.36
C ARG A 59 7.36 -0.76 4.92
N GLN A 60 6.06 -0.73 5.20
CA GLN A 60 5.14 0.33 4.79
C GLN A 60 4.25 0.79 5.95
N ARG A 61 3.92 2.08 5.98
CA ARG A 61 3.06 2.68 7.02
C ARG A 61 1.65 2.07 7.00
N GLY A 62 1.05 1.87 5.83
CA GLY A 62 -0.29 1.29 5.71
C GLY A 62 -0.38 -0.12 6.32
N SER A 63 0.68 -0.93 6.18
CA SER A 63 0.75 -2.25 6.81
C SER A 63 0.80 -2.16 8.34
N LEU A 64 1.50 -1.17 8.90
CA LEU A 64 1.49 -0.91 10.34
C LEU A 64 0.09 -0.48 10.81
N THR A 65 -0.56 0.46 10.09
CA THR A 65 -1.92 0.92 10.43
C THR A 65 -2.93 -0.22 10.44
N ILE A 66 -2.90 -1.08 9.43
CA ILE A 66 -3.75 -2.29 9.38
C ILE A 66 -3.40 -3.23 10.54
N HIS A 67 -2.12 -3.43 10.82
CA HIS A 67 -1.69 -4.27 11.94
C HIS A 67 -2.20 -3.77 13.29
N GLN A 68 -2.21 -2.46 13.53
CA GLN A 68 -2.70 -1.87 14.79
C GLN A 68 -4.18 -2.21 15.05
N ARG A 69 -4.99 -2.48 14.02
CA ARG A 69 -6.37 -2.97 14.16
C ARG A 69 -6.48 -4.32 14.88
N ILE A 70 -5.38 -5.05 14.98
CA ILE A 70 -5.34 -6.29 15.76
C ILE A 70 -5.42 -5.98 17.26
N HIS A 71 -4.75 -4.93 17.69
CA HIS A 71 -4.68 -4.51 19.09
C HIS A 71 -5.93 -3.73 19.50
N THR A 72 -6.42 -2.83 18.64
CA THR A 72 -7.63 -2.04 18.91
C THR A 72 -8.92 -2.85 18.72
N GLY A 73 -8.87 -3.94 17.95
CA GLY A 73 -10.05 -4.72 17.56
C GLY A 73 -10.91 -4.06 16.47
N GLU A 74 -10.50 -2.91 15.91
CA GLU A 74 -11.24 -2.18 14.88
C GLU A 74 -11.52 -3.06 13.64
N ARG A 75 -12.76 -3.06 13.16
CA ARG A 75 -13.21 -3.78 11.97
C ARG A 75 -14.04 -2.85 11.07
N PRO A 76 -13.39 -1.99 10.25
CA PRO A 76 -14.09 -0.94 9.51
C PRO A 76 -14.96 -1.44 8.36
N TYR A 77 -14.74 -2.67 7.92
CA TYR A 77 -15.39 -3.23 6.74
C TYR A 77 -16.38 -4.29 7.19
N GLU A 78 -17.66 -4.08 6.93
CA GLU A 78 -18.73 -4.97 7.40
C GLU A 78 -19.49 -5.57 6.22
N CYS A 79 -19.82 -6.86 6.31
CA CYS A 79 -20.69 -7.54 5.36
C CYS A 79 -22.15 -7.13 5.59
N SER A 80 -22.80 -6.55 4.58
CA SER A 80 -24.20 -6.12 4.66
C SER A 80 -25.18 -7.26 4.93
N GLU A 81 -24.86 -8.47 4.47
CA GLU A 81 -25.77 -9.61 4.56
C GLU A 81 -25.72 -10.32 5.93
N CYS A 82 -24.55 -10.36 6.57
CA CYS A 82 -24.37 -11.13 7.83
C CYS A 82 -23.78 -10.33 9.00
N GLY A 83 -23.46 -9.03 8.81
CA GLY A 83 -22.88 -8.17 9.85
C GLY A 83 -21.46 -8.51 10.27
N LYS A 84 -20.79 -9.45 9.58
CA LYS A 84 -19.42 -9.84 9.90
C LYS A 84 -18.45 -8.71 9.56
N GLY A 85 -17.73 -8.21 10.56
CA GLY A 85 -16.69 -7.19 10.40
C GLY A 85 -15.30 -7.75 10.05
N PHE A 86 -14.53 -7.01 9.26
CA PHE A 86 -13.18 -7.33 8.77
C PHE A 86 -12.22 -6.16 8.99
N ARG A 87 -10.93 -6.49 9.20
CA ARG A 87 -9.88 -5.48 9.42
C ARG A 87 -9.37 -4.87 8.11
N VAL A 88 -9.53 -5.56 6.98
CA VAL A 88 -9.13 -5.11 5.64
C VAL A 88 -10.26 -5.38 4.64
N SER A 89 -10.37 -4.53 3.62
CA SER A 89 -11.42 -4.63 2.60
C SER A 89 -11.29 -5.87 1.72
N THR A 90 -10.06 -6.34 1.47
CA THR A 90 -9.82 -7.55 0.68
C THR A 90 -10.43 -8.79 1.33
N ASP A 91 -10.42 -8.87 2.66
CA ASP A 91 -11.03 -9.99 3.39
C ASP A 91 -12.55 -9.96 3.29
N LEU A 92 -13.15 -8.76 3.27
CA LEU A 92 -14.58 -8.60 2.99
C LEU A 92 -14.90 -9.01 1.55
N LEU A 93 -14.10 -8.58 0.57
CA LEU A 93 -14.30 -8.93 -0.84
C LEU A 93 -14.21 -10.44 -1.09
N LEU A 94 -13.30 -11.15 -0.42
CA LEU A 94 -13.19 -12.62 -0.50
C LEU A 94 -14.31 -13.35 0.24
N HIS A 95 -15.00 -12.67 1.17
CA HIS A 95 -16.10 -13.24 1.92
C HIS A 95 -17.45 -13.11 1.20
N GLN A 96 -17.64 -12.05 0.43
CA GLN A 96 -18.83 -11.78 -0.39
C GLN A 96 -18.90 -12.71 -1.60
#